data_AF-A0A7Y2F1Q6-F1
#
_entry.id   AF-A0A7Y2F1Q6-F1
#
_cell.length_a   1.000
_cell.length_b   1.000
_cell.length_c   1.000
_cell.angle_alpha   90.00
_cell.angle_beta   90.00
_cell.angle_gamma   90.00
#
_symmetry.space_group_name_H-M   'P 1'
#
loop_
_entity.id
_entity.type
_entity.pdbx_description
1 polymer ?
#
loop_
_entity_poly.entity_id
_entity_poly.type
_entity_poly.pdbx_seq_one_letter_code
_entity_poly.pdbx_strand_id
1 'polypeptide(L)' 'NVDIAVDKRMCFAAEIGLAGEVRPVTRVEQRILEAEKLGFESIVISKYCKYPERDHAIQIIKVAKVHDVVKHLFG' A
#
# COMPACT_ATOMS: atom_id res chain seq x y z
N ASN A 1 22.36 9.14 3.00
CA ASN A 1 21.20 9.11 3.91
C ASN A 1 20.14 10.00 3.28
N VAL A 2 18.93 9.50 3.07
CA VAL A 2 17.84 10.24 2.40
C VAL A 2 16.80 10.50 3.48
N ASP A 3 16.73 11.75 3.96
CA ASP A 3 15.81 12.18 5.01
C ASP A 3 14.61 12.87 4.36
N ILE A 4 13.70 12.07 3.80
CA ILE A 4 12.49 12.57 3.15
C ILE A 4 11.28 12.05 3.90
N ALA A 5 10.41 12.97 4.31
CA ALA A 5 9.17 12.64 4.99
C ALA A 5 8.18 11.93 4.05
N VAL A 6 7.50 10.90 4.58
CA VAL A 6 6.38 10.24 3.92
C VAL A 6 5.09 11.03 4.21
N ASP A 7 4.19 11.15 3.24
CA ASP A 7 2.88 11.79 3.45
C ASP A 7 2.10 11.05 4.55
N LYS A 8 1.64 11.80 5.56
CA LYS A 8 0.89 11.29 6.71
C LYS A 8 -0.47 10.69 6.34
N ARG A 9 -0.98 11.00 5.14
CA ARG A 9 -2.26 10.51 4.61
C ARG A 9 -2.11 9.26 3.76
N MET A 10 -0.91 8.69 3.69
CA MET A 10 -0.65 7.38 3.09
C MET A 10 -0.47 6.31 4.17
N CYS A 11 -0.97 5.11 3.90
CA CYS A 11 -0.69 3.92 4.72
C CYS A 11 -0.28 2.71 3.87
N PHE A 12 0.18 1.65 4.54
CA PHE A 12 0.77 0.48 3.90
C PHE A 12 0.22 -0.81 4.52
N ALA A 13 -0.08 -1.80 3.68
CA ALA A 13 -0.54 -3.12 4.09
C ALA A 13 0.07 -4.21 3.21
N ALA A 14 1.28 -4.64 3.57
CA ALA A 14 1.98 -5.73 2.91
C ALA A 14 3.02 -6.39 3.83
N GLU A 15 3.44 -7.59 3.47
CA GLU A 15 4.63 -8.23 4.01
C GLU A 15 5.83 -7.99 3.08
N ILE A 16 7.04 -7.97 3.63
CA ILE A 16 8.27 -7.79 2.84
C ILE A 16 9.14 -9.04 2.98
N GLY A 17 9.51 -9.62 1.84
CA GLY A 17 10.49 -10.70 1.79
C GLY A 17 11.92 -10.16 1.77
N LEU A 18 12.88 -11.03 2.11
CA LEU A 18 14.29 -10.66 2.20
C LEU A 18 14.89 -10.19 0.86
N ALA A 19 14.37 -10.68 -0.26
CA ALA A 19 14.77 -10.25 -1.61
C ALA A 19 13.98 -9.02 -2.11
N GLY A 20 13.32 -8.30 -1.19
CA GLY A 20 12.61 -7.05 -1.46
C GLY A 20 11.30 -7.24 -2.22
N GLU A 21 10.75 -8.46 -2.28
CA GLU A 21 9.40 -8.70 -2.79
C GLU A 21 8.32 -8.25 -1.82
N VAL A 22 7.25 -7.66 -2.38
CA VAL A 22 6.07 -7.24 -1.62
C VAL A 22 5.03 -8.35 -1.67
N ARG A 23 4.79 -8.97 -0.52
CA ARG A 23 3.94 -10.15 -0.36
C ARG A 23 2.53 -9.75 0.11
N PRO A 24 1.49 -10.50 -0.31
CA PRO A 24 0.12 -10.19 0.07
C PRO A 24 -0.13 -10.43 1.56
N VAL A 25 -1.02 -9.63 2.14
CA VAL A 25 -1.50 -9.81 3.52
C VAL A 25 -2.91 -10.40 3.52
N THR A 26 -3.26 -11.07 4.61
CA THR A 26 -4.61 -11.57 4.82
C THR A 26 -5.61 -10.43 5.01
N ARG A 27 -6.84 -10.65 4.55
CA ARG A 27 -7.98 -9.73 4.71
C ARG A 27 -7.71 -8.31 4.19
N VAL A 28 -7.08 -8.20 3.02
CA VAL A 28 -6.71 -6.91 2.42
C VAL A 28 -7.91 -5.96 2.22
N GLU A 29 -9.09 -6.48 1.88
CA GLU A 29 -10.31 -5.67 1.73
C GLU A 29 -10.69 -4.96 3.03
N GLN A 30 -10.63 -5.66 4.18
CA GLN A 30 -10.91 -5.04 5.48
C GLN A 30 -9.90 -3.94 5.80
N ARG A 31 -8.63 -4.13 5.43
CA ARG A 31 -7.57 -3.12 5.64
C ARG A 31 -7.80 -1.88 4.77
N ILE A 32 -8.25 -2.06 3.53
CA ILE A 32 -8.60 -0.96 2.62
C ILE A 32 -9.77 -0.16 3.21
N LEU A 33 -10.84 -0.84 3.63
CA LEU A 33 -12.04 -0.18 4.19
C LEU A 33 -11.75 0.56 5.49
N GLU A 34 -10.93 0.00 6.38
CA GLU A 34 -10.52 0.70 7.60
C GLU A 34 -9.62 1.90 7.30
N ALA A 35 -8.69 1.79 6.34
CA ALA A 35 -7.86 2.92 5.94
C ALA A 35 -8.71 4.07 5.36
N GLU A 36 -9.68 3.74 4.52
CA GLU A 36 -10.65 4.69 3.96
C GLU A 36 -11.46 5.38 5.08
N LYS A 37 -11.98 4.60 6.03
CA LYS A 37 -12.76 5.09 7.17
C LYS A 37 -11.96 6.01 8.10
N LEU A 38 -10.67 5.75 8.26
CA LEU A 38 -9.75 6.58 9.04
C LEU A 38 -9.32 7.86 8.32
N GLY A 39 -9.72 8.04 7.05
CA GLY A 39 -9.43 9.24 6.27
C GLY A 39 -8.06 9.22 5.59
N PHE A 40 -7.45 8.05 5.38
CA PHE A 40 -6.27 7.96 4.51
C PHE A 40 -6.67 8.20 3.06
N GLU A 41 -5.84 8.94 2.33
CA GLU A 41 -6.05 9.24 0.91
C GLU A 41 -5.53 8.10 0.03
N SER A 42 -4.53 7.36 0.50
CA SER A 42 -3.93 6.25 -0.25
C SER A 42 -3.46 5.10 0.63
N ILE A 43 -3.55 3.89 0.07
CA ILE A 43 -3.04 2.67 0.67
C ILE A 43 -2.17 1.89 -0.32
N VAL A 44 -0.96 1.53 0.08
CA VAL A 44 -0.05 0.67 -0.69
C VAL A 44 -0.25 -0.79 -0.28
N ILE A 45 -0.52 -1.65 -1.26
CA ILE A 45 -0.70 -3.09 -1.06
C ILE A 45 0.14 -3.90 -2.06
N SER A 46 0.34 -5.18 -1.77
CA SER A 46 0.93 -6.10 -2.74
C SER A 46 0.07 -6.20 -4.00
N LYS A 47 0.71 -6.20 -5.17
CA LYS A 47 0.08 -6.46 -6.48
C LYS A 47 -0.59 -7.83 -6.55
N TYR A 48 -0.19 -8.76 -5.68
CA TYR A 48 -0.72 -10.12 -5.62
C TYR A 48 -1.95 -10.26 -4.71
N CYS A 49 -2.36 -9.18 -4.03
CA CYS A 49 -3.60 -9.16 -3.27
C CYS A 49 -4.81 -9.29 -4.19
N LYS A 50 -5.72 -10.21 -3.84
CA LYS A 50 -7.03 -10.35 -4.48
C LYS A 50 -8.10 -9.79 -3.55
N TYR A 51 -8.94 -8.93 -4.08
CA TYR A 51 -10.10 -8.35 -3.41
C TYR A 51 -11.16 -8.03 -4.47
N PRO A 52 -12.46 -7.99 -4.11
CA PRO A 52 -13.50 -7.61 -5.06
C PRO A 52 -13.24 -6.19 -5.56
N GLU A 53 -13.22 -5.99 -6.88
CA GLU A 53 -13.15 -4.65 -7.45
C GLU A 53 -14.46 -3.94 -7.15
N ARG A 54 -14.38 -2.95 -6.28
CA ARG A 54 -15.46 -2.05 -5.89
C ARG A 54 -14.95 -0.62 -5.99
N ASP A 55 -15.88 0.32 -6.05
CA ASP A 55 -15.52 1.73 -5.91
C ASP A 55 -15.06 1.98 -4.48
N HIS A 56 -13.78 2.31 -4.34
CA HIS A 56 -13.14 2.72 -3.10
C HIS A 56 -12.85 4.22 -3.19
N ALA A 57 -13.17 5.00 -2.15
CA ALA A 57 -12.81 6.42 -2.10
C ALA A 57 -11.30 6.62 -1.84
N ILE A 58 -10.62 5.61 -1.28
CA ILE A 58 -9.17 5.60 -1.06
C ILE A 58 -8.42 5.14 -2.32
N GLN A 59 -7.31 5.79 -2.65
CA GLN A 59 -6.45 5.37 -3.76
C GLN A 59 -5.67 4.11 -3.40
N ILE A 60 -5.90 3.02 -4.15
CA ILE A 60 -5.19 1.75 -3.93
C ILE A 60 -3.98 1.65 -4.86
N ILE A 61 -2.78 1.61 -4.29
CA ILE A 61 -1.51 1.51 -5.01
C ILE A 61 -0.99 0.07 -4.91
N LYS A 62 -0.84 -0.59 -6.05
CA LYS A 62 -0.41 -2.00 -6.13
C LYS A 62 1.07 -2.11 -6.54
N VAL A 63 1.90 -2.74 -5.72
CA VAL A 63 3.36 -2.87 -5.93
C VAL A 63 3.84 -4.33 -5.85
N ALA A 64 4.90 -4.68 -6.58
CA ALA A 64 5.48 -6.02 -6.54
C ALA A 64 6.84 -6.07 -5.83
N LYS A 65 7.62 -4.97 -5.89
CA LYS A 65 8.92 -4.83 -5.24
C LYS A 65 8.97 -3.58 -4.36
N VAL A 66 9.77 -3.62 -3.30
CA VAL A 66 9.95 -2.48 -2.38
C VAL A 66 10.49 -1.22 -3.09
N HIS A 67 11.29 -1.42 -4.14
CA HIS A 67 11.80 -0.31 -4.96
C HIS A 67 10.67 0.45 -5.67
N ASP A 68 9.56 -0.22 -6.01
CA ASP A 68 8.38 0.43 -6.59
C ASP A 68 7.72 1.37 -5.58
N VAL A 69 7.74 1.01 -4.29
CA VAL A 69 7.23 1.84 -3.19
C VAL A 69 8.08 3.11 -3.06
N VAL A 70 9.40 2.97 -3.03
CA VAL A 70 10.33 4.11 -2.92
C VAL A 70 10.15 5.08 -4.09
N LYS A 71 10.01 4.54 -5.32
CA LYS A 71 9.74 5.35 -6.51
C LYS A 71 8.40 6.08 -6.42
N HIS A 72 7.37 5.44 -5.85
CA HIS A 72 6.07 6.07 -5.67
C HIS A 72 6.07 7.16 -4.59
N LEU A 73 6.94 7.02 -3.58
CA LEU A 73 7.03 7.98 -2.47
C LEU A 73 7.88 9.20 -2.77
N PHE A 74 8.93 9.06 -3.57
CA PHE A 74 9.95 10.10 -3.73
C PHE A 74 10.36 10.39 -5.19
N GLY A 75 9.69 9.76 -6.16
CA GLY A 75 9.97 9.89 -7.59
C GLY A 75 8.98 10.76 -8.35
#